data_AF-A0A1G2HJB1-F1
#
_entry.id   AF-A0A1G2HJB1-F1
#
_cell.length_a   1.000
_cell.length_b   1.000
_cell.length_c   1.000
_cell.angle_alpha   90.00
_cell.angle_beta   90.00
_cell.angle_gamma   90.00
#
_symmetry.space_group_name_H-M   'P 1'
#
loop_
_entity.id
_entity.type
_entity.pdbx_description
1 polymer ?
#
loop_
_entity_poly.entity_id
_entity_poly.type
_entity_poly.pdbx_seq_one_letter_code
_entity_poly.pdbx_strand_id
1 'polypeptide(L)'
;MQKLGGGYTGYFNEKHNKKGYGGIFQGRYKSVRIESDGQLIAIFNYVHTNPIGLVEPMWKDFIVKNKSESLNFLKNYRWSSYNDYIGKPTFPHVIQGDFYNDILGGSKRCERAVKDWIDFKANKNLLRADL
;
A
#
# COMPACT_ATOMS: atom_id res chain seq x y z
N MET A 1 15.57 7.73 7.57
CA MET A 1 14.96 8.48 6.44
C MET A 1 15.77 9.64 5.89
N GLN A 2 16.86 10.11 6.53
CA GLN A 2 17.64 11.27 6.05
C GLN A 2 18.18 11.11 4.61
N LYS A 3 18.73 9.93 4.26
CA LYS A 3 19.22 9.65 2.89
C LYS A 3 18.11 9.75 1.84
N LEU A 4 16.95 9.13 2.09
CA LEU A 4 15.80 9.21 1.19
C LEU A 4 15.24 10.63 1.11
N GLY A 5 14.91 11.23 2.26
CA GLY A 5 14.29 12.55 2.31
C GLY A 5 15.20 13.66 1.76
N GLY A 6 16.40 13.80 2.34
CA GLY A 6 17.35 14.84 1.97
C GLY A 6 18.03 14.57 0.62
N GLY A 7 18.48 13.33 0.40
CA GLY A 7 19.15 12.96 -0.86
C GLY A 7 18.24 13.08 -2.07
N TYR A 8 17.00 12.58 -1.99
CA TYR A 8 16.04 12.74 -3.08
C TYR A 8 15.62 14.19 -3.29
N THR A 9 15.47 14.97 -2.20
CA THR A 9 15.19 16.42 -2.29
C THR A 9 16.30 17.14 -3.06
N GLY A 10 17.57 16.86 -2.73
CA GLY A 10 18.71 17.44 -3.42
C GLY A 10 18.71 17.09 -4.91
N TYR A 11 18.62 15.80 -5.23
CA TYR A 11 18.57 15.30 -6.61
C TYR A 11 17.41 15.93 -7.42
N PHE A 12 16.20 15.95 -6.87
CA PHE A 12 15.03 16.51 -7.57
C PHE A 12 15.19 18.01 -7.80
N ASN A 13 15.65 18.75 -6.80
CA ASN A 13 15.85 20.19 -6.93
C ASN A 13 16.91 20.52 -7.98
N GLU A 14 18.00 19.75 -8.04
CA GLU A 14 19.01 19.89 -9.08
C GLU A 14 18.46 19.57 -10.46
N LYS A 15 17.78 18.41 -10.61
CA LYS A 15 17.21 17.96 -11.89
C LYS A 15 16.19 18.94 -12.49
N HIS A 16 15.42 19.62 -11.65
CA HIS A 16 14.34 20.51 -12.09
C HIS A 16 14.68 22.01 -11.97
N ASN A 17 15.95 22.37 -11.80
CA ASN A 17 16.40 23.77 -11.64
C ASN A 17 15.69 24.52 -10.48
N LYS A 18 15.37 23.80 -9.40
CA LYS A 18 14.74 24.30 -8.17
C LYS A 18 15.73 24.39 -7.00
N LYS A 19 17.01 24.61 -7.28
CA LYS A 19 18.03 24.75 -6.23
C LYS A 19 17.66 25.91 -5.30
N GLY A 20 17.53 25.64 -4.00
CA GLY A 20 17.13 26.64 -3.00
C GLY A 20 15.61 26.72 -2.71
N TYR A 21 14.75 25.99 -3.42
CA TYR A 21 13.28 26.06 -3.24
C TYR A 21 12.76 25.30 -1.99
N GLY A 22 13.65 24.83 -1.12
CA GLY A 22 13.29 24.15 0.12
C GLY A 22 13.02 22.65 0.00
N GLY A 23 12.35 22.10 1.01
CA GLY A 23 12.07 20.66 1.13
C GLY A 23 10.85 20.21 0.33
N ILE A 24 10.92 19.03 -0.29
CA ILE A 24 9.81 18.42 -1.06
C ILE A 24 8.89 17.61 -0.15
N PHE A 25 9.44 17.06 0.94
CA PHE A 25 8.68 16.28 1.90
C PHE A 25 8.07 17.19 2.97
N GLN A 26 6.81 16.94 3.34
CA GLN A 26 6.14 17.66 4.40
C GLN A 26 6.54 17.11 5.79
N GLY A 27 7.54 17.73 6.40
CA GLY A 27 7.92 17.48 7.79
C GLY A 27 8.72 16.20 8.02
N ARG A 28 8.83 15.81 9.29
CA ARG A 28 9.55 14.60 9.71
C ARG A 28 8.71 13.36 9.46
N TYR A 29 9.35 12.29 8.99
CA TYR A 29 8.72 10.97 8.94
C TYR A 29 8.32 10.52 10.36
N LYS A 30 7.28 9.70 10.42
CA LYS A 30 6.85 9.02 11.65
C LYS A 30 7.24 7.54 11.57
N SER A 31 7.60 6.96 12.70
CA SER A 31 7.83 5.53 12.85
C SER A 31 7.02 5.00 14.01
N VAL A 32 6.29 3.92 13.78
CA VAL A 32 5.51 3.22 14.80
C VAL A 32 6.00 1.78 14.83
N ARG A 33 6.28 1.26 16.03
CA ARG A 33 6.70 -0.13 16.20
C ARG A 33 5.50 -1.04 15.94
N ILE A 34 5.74 -2.12 15.20
CA ILE A 34 4.76 -3.21 15.06
C ILE A 34 4.96 -4.16 16.26
N GLU A 35 3.88 -4.42 16.98
CA GLU A 35 3.89 -5.16 18.26
C GLU A 35 3.20 -6.53 18.16
N SER A 36 2.50 -6.81 17.06
CA SER A 36 1.87 -8.11 16.82
C SER A 36 1.78 -8.48 15.34
N ASP A 37 1.65 -9.78 15.06
CA ASP A 37 1.44 -10.30 13.71
C ASP A 37 0.12 -9.78 13.11
N GLY A 38 -0.92 -9.62 13.93
CA GLY A 38 -2.18 -9.04 13.48
C GLY A 38 -2.02 -7.60 12.98
N GLN A 39 -1.23 -6.78 13.70
CA GLN A 39 -0.89 -5.44 13.24
C GLN A 39 -0.06 -5.48 11.95
N LEU A 40 0.88 -6.41 11.84
CA LEU A 40 1.69 -6.57 10.63
C LEU A 40 0.84 -6.89 9.39
N ILE A 41 -0.11 -7.84 9.51
CA ILE A 41 -1.04 -8.21 8.45
C ILE A 41 -1.95 -7.03 8.08
N ALA A 42 -2.42 -6.28 9.08
CA ALA A 42 -3.22 -5.08 8.83
C ALA A 42 -2.43 -4.01 8.04
N ILE A 43 -1.14 -3.83 8.36
CA ILE A 43 -0.25 -2.90 7.63
C ILE A 43 0.02 -3.38 6.20
N PHE A 44 0.26 -4.68 6.00
CA PHE A 44 0.39 -5.27 4.66
C PHE A 44 -0.82 -4.91 3.79
N ASN A 45 -2.02 -5.21 4.29
CA ASN A 45 -3.27 -4.88 3.60
C ASN A 45 -3.41 -3.38 3.39
N TYR A 46 -3.17 -2.55 4.40
CA TYR A 46 -3.25 -1.10 4.28
C TYR A 46 -2.37 -0.55 3.15
N VAL A 47 -1.09 -0.92 3.12
CA VAL A 47 -0.13 -0.45 2.10
C VAL A 47 -0.55 -0.88 0.71
N HIS A 48 -0.89 -2.15 0.51
CA HIS A 48 -1.20 -2.69 -0.82
C HIS A 48 -2.59 -2.34 -1.33
N THR A 49 -3.52 -1.96 -0.46
CA THR A 49 -4.88 -1.56 -0.86
C THR A 49 -5.10 -0.06 -0.88
N ASN A 50 -4.19 0.76 -0.34
CA ASN A 50 -4.31 2.23 -0.39
C ASN A 50 -4.48 2.80 -1.82
N PRO A 51 -3.82 2.27 -2.87
CA PRO A 51 -4.02 2.75 -4.24
C PRO A 51 -5.46 2.62 -4.75
N ILE A 52 -6.29 1.73 -4.18
CA ILE A 52 -7.71 1.59 -4.56
C ILE A 52 -8.45 2.94 -4.46
N GLY A 53 -8.05 3.83 -3.55
CA GLY A 53 -8.63 5.18 -3.43
C GLY A 53 -8.56 6.04 -4.70
N LEU A 54 -7.75 5.65 -5.69
CA LEU A 54 -7.68 6.32 -7.00
C LEU A 54 -8.83 5.94 -7.94
N VAL A 55 -9.47 4.78 -7.73
CA VAL A 55 -10.61 4.28 -8.53
C VAL A 55 -11.90 4.14 -7.70
N GLU A 56 -11.78 4.04 -6.38
CA GLU A 56 -12.88 4.03 -5.40
C GLU A 56 -12.69 5.22 -4.43
N PRO A 57 -13.20 6.42 -4.75
CA PRO A 57 -12.96 7.62 -3.93
C PRO A 57 -13.36 7.48 -2.47
N MET A 58 -14.36 6.64 -2.19
CA MET A 58 -14.90 6.38 -0.84
C MET A 58 -14.23 5.19 -0.14
N TRP A 59 -13.09 4.69 -0.64
CA TRP A 59 -12.34 3.56 -0.07
C TRP A 59 -12.00 3.73 1.42
N LYS A 60 -11.72 4.95 1.84
CA LYS A 60 -11.39 5.29 3.23
C LYS A 60 -12.61 5.21 4.14
N ASP A 61 -13.79 5.46 3.60
CA ASP A 61 -15.07 5.42 4.30
C ASP A 61 -15.71 4.03 4.30
N PHE A 62 -14.95 3.01 3.88
CA PHE A 62 -15.39 1.61 3.78
C PHE A 62 -16.45 1.38 2.69
N ILE A 63 -16.52 2.27 1.70
CA ILE A 63 -17.42 2.10 0.57
C ILE A 63 -16.62 1.66 -0.66
N VAL A 64 -17.04 0.52 -1.21
CA VAL A 64 -16.44 -0.10 -2.40
C VAL A 64 -17.59 -0.42 -3.35
N LYS A 65 -17.64 0.24 -4.50
CA LYS A 65 -18.70 0.04 -5.50
C LYS A 65 -18.45 -1.20 -6.32
N ASN A 66 -17.21 -1.43 -6.73
CA ASN A 66 -16.81 -2.49 -7.63
C ASN A 66 -15.57 -3.22 -7.10
N LYS A 67 -15.80 -4.31 -6.36
CA LYS A 67 -14.74 -5.16 -5.80
C LYS A 67 -13.83 -5.75 -6.88
N SER A 68 -14.41 -6.16 -8.01
CA SER A 68 -13.70 -6.79 -9.12
C SER A 68 -12.74 -5.80 -9.78
N GLU A 69 -13.22 -4.59 -10.05
CA GLU A 69 -12.40 -3.50 -10.59
C GLU A 69 -11.30 -3.08 -9.62
N SER A 70 -11.60 -2.98 -8.32
CA SER A 70 -10.59 -2.70 -7.29
C SER A 70 -9.45 -3.73 -7.29
N LEU A 71 -9.79 -5.02 -7.34
CA LEU A 71 -8.80 -6.09 -7.39
C LEU A 71 -8.00 -6.08 -8.70
N ASN A 72 -8.67 -5.86 -9.84
CA ASN A 72 -8.01 -5.75 -11.13
C ASN A 72 -7.07 -4.53 -11.18
N PHE A 73 -7.50 -3.39 -10.64
CA PHE A 73 -6.67 -2.19 -10.54
C PHE A 73 -5.39 -2.48 -9.76
N LEU A 74 -5.48 -3.11 -8.58
CA LEU A 74 -4.29 -3.45 -7.78
C LEU A 74 -3.29 -4.34 -8.53
N LYS A 75 -3.77 -5.33 -9.28
CA LYS A 75 -2.92 -6.23 -10.08
C LYS A 75 -2.20 -5.53 -11.23
N ASN A 76 -2.71 -4.37 -11.68
CA ASN A 76 -2.15 -3.60 -12.78
C ASN A 76 -1.46 -2.30 -12.31
N TYR A 77 -1.56 -1.96 -11.03
CA TYR A 77 -0.99 -0.74 -10.47
C TYR A 77 0.54 -0.88 -10.30
N ARG A 78 1.29 -0.33 -11.25
CA ARG A 78 2.76 -0.43 -11.31
C ARG A 78 3.45 0.09 -10.04
N TRP A 79 2.93 1.11 -9.37
CA TRP A 79 3.63 1.80 -8.27
C TRP A 79 3.38 1.16 -6.90
N SER A 80 3.38 -0.18 -6.85
CA SER A 80 3.22 -0.98 -5.64
C SER A 80 4.01 -2.28 -5.79
N SER A 81 4.56 -2.78 -4.68
CA SER A 81 5.18 -4.11 -4.63
C SER A 81 4.15 -5.24 -4.43
N TYR A 82 2.85 -4.95 -4.49
CA TYR A 82 1.80 -5.98 -4.34
C TYR A 82 1.98 -7.14 -5.32
N ASN A 83 2.32 -6.81 -6.58
CA ASN A 83 2.54 -7.81 -7.62
C ASN A 83 3.70 -8.77 -7.27
N ASP A 84 4.77 -8.28 -6.64
CA ASP A 84 5.86 -9.11 -6.16
C ASP A 84 5.39 -10.12 -5.10
N TYR A 85 4.52 -9.72 -4.17
CA TYR A 85 3.98 -10.62 -3.14
C TYR A 85 2.98 -11.65 -3.69
N ILE A 86 2.34 -11.41 -4.83
CA ILE A 86 1.44 -12.38 -5.47
C ILE A 86 2.13 -13.20 -6.57
N GLY A 87 3.47 -13.20 -6.60
CA GLY A 87 4.26 -14.03 -7.51
C GLY A 87 4.43 -13.47 -8.92
N LYS A 88 4.25 -12.16 -9.11
CA LYS A 88 4.47 -11.43 -10.36
C LYS A 88 5.52 -10.32 -10.13
N PRO A 89 6.81 -10.66 -10.02
CA PRO A 89 7.84 -9.71 -9.60
C PRO A 89 7.89 -8.47 -10.51
N THR A 90 7.80 -7.29 -9.91
CA THR A 90 7.89 -5.97 -10.56
C THR A 90 9.14 -5.24 -10.09
N PHE A 91 9.48 -5.34 -8.80
CA PHE A 91 10.67 -4.72 -8.21
C PHE A 91 11.41 -5.69 -7.27
N PRO A 92 11.82 -6.88 -7.75
CA PRO A 92 12.35 -7.94 -6.89
C PRO A 92 13.64 -7.56 -6.13
N HIS A 93 14.39 -6.57 -6.63
CA HIS A 93 15.69 -6.17 -6.07
C HIS A 93 15.60 -5.08 -4.98
N VAL A 94 14.43 -4.49 -4.74
CA VAL A 94 14.25 -3.39 -3.76
C VAL A 94 13.31 -3.76 -2.63
N ILE A 95 12.85 -5.01 -2.60
CA ILE A 95 11.97 -5.55 -1.57
C ILE A 95 12.62 -6.73 -0.85
N GLN A 96 12.21 -6.95 0.38
CA GLN A 96 12.49 -8.20 1.10
C GLN A 96 11.21 -9.02 1.16
N GLY A 97 10.96 -9.80 0.10
CA GLY A 97 9.71 -10.55 -0.09
C GLY A 97 9.51 -11.69 0.91
N ASP A 98 10.59 -12.37 1.27
CA ASP A 98 10.57 -13.59 2.08
C ASP A 98 9.90 -13.38 3.44
N PHE A 99 10.15 -12.23 4.08
CA PHE A 99 9.57 -11.91 5.40
C PHE A 99 8.04 -12.00 5.41
N TYR A 100 7.36 -11.35 4.46
CA TYR A 100 5.90 -11.42 4.38
C TYR A 100 5.43 -12.75 3.81
N ASN A 101 6.18 -13.36 2.90
CA ASN A 101 5.84 -14.69 2.37
C ASN A 101 5.83 -15.75 3.47
N ASP A 102 6.79 -15.72 4.39
CA ASP A 102 6.87 -16.67 5.52
C ASP A 102 5.72 -16.47 6.50
N ILE A 103 5.39 -15.21 6.83
CA ILE A 103 4.34 -14.87 7.79
C ILE A 103 2.94 -15.14 7.22
N LEU A 104 2.69 -14.74 5.97
CA LEU A 104 1.39 -14.93 5.34
C LEU A 104 1.23 -16.34 4.78
N GLY A 105 2.31 -17.09 4.54
CA GLY A 105 2.29 -18.43 3.96
C GLY A 105 2.19 -18.44 2.43
N GLY A 106 2.95 -17.55 1.79
CA GLY A 106 3.18 -17.50 0.35
C GLY A 106 2.16 -16.70 -0.46
N SER A 107 2.44 -16.60 -1.76
CA SER A 107 1.75 -15.68 -2.68
C SER A 107 0.23 -15.82 -2.73
N LYS A 108 -0.29 -17.06 -2.70
CA LYS A 108 -1.73 -17.33 -2.66
C LYS A 108 -2.41 -16.77 -1.41
N ARG A 109 -1.72 -16.80 -0.26
CA ARG A 109 -2.25 -16.25 0.99
C ARG A 109 -2.09 -14.73 1.06
N CYS A 110 -1.03 -14.17 0.49
CA CYS A 110 -0.90 -12.72 0.28
C CYS A 110 -2.06 -12.17 -0.57
N GLU A 111 -2.37 -12.81 -1.70
CA GLU A 111 -3.51 -12.43 -2.55
C GLU A 111 -4.84 -12.54 -1.81
N ARG A 112 -5.01 -13.63 -1.03
CA ARG A 112 -6.21 -13.84 -0.22
C ARG A 112 -6.37 -12.76 0.85
N ALA A 113 -5.32 -12.40 1.57
CA ALA A 113 -5.36 -11.37 2.61
C ALA A 113 -5.88 -10.03 2.06
N VAL A 114 -5.41 -9.64 0.87
CA VAL A 114 -5.88 -8.42 0.19
C VAL A 114 -7.33 -8.55 -0.28
N LYS A 115 -7.70 -9.68 -0.87
CA LYS A 115 -9.09 -9.93 -1.28
C LYS A 115 -10.04 -9.87 -0.08
N ASP A 116 -9.72 -10.54 1.00
CA ASP A 116 -10.53 -10.59 2.23
C ASP A 116 -10.65 -9.20 2.86
N TRP A 117 -9.60 -8.37 2.78
CA TRP A 117 -9.65 -6.99 3.25
C TRP A 117 -10.59 -6.11 2.40
N ILE A 118 -10.57 -6.26 1.08
CA ILE A 118 -11.51 -5.57 0.18
C ILE A 118 -12.94 -6.03 0.47
N ASP A 119 -13.16 -7.33 0.62
CA ASP A 119 -14.46 -7.90 0.95
C ASP A 119 -14.97 -7.40 2.30
N PHE A 120 -14.12 -7.38 3.33
CA PHE A 120 -14.43 -6.82 4.64
C PHE A 120 -14.87 -5.37 4.55
N LYS A 121 -14.10 -4.52 3.85
CA LYS A 121 -14.45 -3.11 3.69
C LYS A 121 -15.79 -2.95 2.99
N ALA A 122 -15.98 -3.62 1.86
CA ALA A 122 -17.20 -3.53 1.08
C ALA A 122 -18.45 -4.00 1.85
N ASN A 123 -18.32 -5.05 2.67
CA ASN A 123 -19.42 -5.62 3.43
C ASN A 123 -19.73 -4.85 4.72
N LYS A 124 -18.80 -4.04 5.24
CA LYS A 124 -19.03 -3.22 6.44
C LYS A 124 -20.10 -2.14 6.24
N ASN A 125 -20.41 -1.80 4.98
CA ASN A 125 -21.51 -0.92 4.62
C ASN A 125 -22.90 -1.53 4.89
N LEU A 126 -23.05 -2.85 4.74
CA LEU A 126 -24.34 -3.51 4.97
C LEU A 126 -24.75 -3.37 6.45
N LEU A 127 -23.80 -3.53 7.37
CA LEU A 127 -24.04 -3.37 8.81
C LEU A 127 -24.32 -1.93 9.28
N ARG A 128 -24.11 -0.92 8.41
CA ARG A 128 -24.39 0.49 8.73
C ARG A 128 -25.69 0.99 8.10
N ALA A 129 -26.29 0.26 7.16
CA ALA A 129 -27.58 0.60 6.56
C ALA A 129 -28.78 0.17 7.44
N ASP A 130 -28.50 -0.61 8.48
CA ASP A 130 -29.49 -1.20 9.41
C ASP A 130 -29.58 -0.45 10.76
N LEU A 131 -28.94 0.72 10.87
CA LEU A 131 -28.98 1.64 12.03
C LEU A 131 -29.45 3.02 11.60
#